data_AF-A0A1S6JK02-F1
#
_entry.id   AF-A0A1S6JK02-F1
#
_cell.length_a   1.000
_cell.length_b   1.000
_cell.length_c   1.000
_cell.angle_alpha   90.00
_cell.angle_beta   90.00
_cell.angle_gamma   90.00
#
_symmetry.space_group_name_H-M   'P 1'
#
loop_
_entity.id
_entity.type
_entity.pdbx_description
1 polymer ?
#
loop_
_entity_poly.entity_id
_entity_poly.type
_entity_poly.pdbx_seq_one_letter_code
_entity_poly.pdbx_strand_id
1 'polypeptide(L)' 'MLKTAPDMPNLAQKAGVDIVAGPFVNREHTIVAVVQSDKVENVDRFLMEARLPQWNRVRVLPSLTMEEGLADIQAHTSIF' A
#
# COMPACT_ATOMS: atom_id res chain seq x y z
N MET A 1 -4.06 -23.90 -0.67
CA MET A 1 -3.22 -22.69 -0.50
C MET A 1 -3.26 -21.71 -1.68
N LEU A 2 -3.95 -22.00 -2.80
CA LEU A 2 -4.14 -21.08 -3.94
C LEU A 2 -5.38 -20.17 -3.87
N LYS A 3 -6.22 -20.28 -2.82
CA LYS A 3 -7.51 -19.57 -2.75
C LYS A 3 -7.44 -18.14 -2.19
N THR A 4 -6.31 -17.72 -1.62
CA THR A 4 -6.20 -16.42 -0.93
C THR A 4 -5.97 -15.25 -1.88
N ALA A 5 -5.25 -15.46 -2.99
CA ALA A 5 -5.01 -14.43 -4.00
C ALA A 5 -6.30 -13.88 -4.64
N PRO A 6 -7.28 -14.71 -5.05
CA PRO A 6 -8.53 -14.20 -5.61
C PRO A 6 -9.47 -13.49 -4.61
N ASP A 7 -9.23 -13.60 -3.28
CA ASP A 7 -10.05 -12.94 -2.25
C ASP A 7 -9.40 -11.64 -1.71
N MET A 8 -8.27 -11.20 -2.28
CA MET A 8 -7.54 -10.01 -1.81
C MET A 8 -8.38 -8.72 -1.78
N PRO A 9 -9.21 -8.40 -2.79
CA PRO A 9 -10.05 -7.19 -2.73
C PRO A 9 -11.04 -7.22 -1.57
N ASN A 10 -11.63 -8.38 -1.27
CA ASN A 10 -12.55 -8.53 -0.15
C ASN A 10 -11.83 -8.42 1.20
N LEU A 11 -10.60 -8.95 1.30
CA LEU A 11 -9.77 -8.78 2.50
C LEU A 11 -9.38 -7.31 2.71
N ALA A 12 -9.01 -6.60 1.64
CA ALA A 12 -8.71 -5.18 1.70
C ALA A 12 -9.93 -4.38 2.20
N GLN A 13 -11.10 -4.61 1.59
CA GLN A 13 -12.33 -3.92 1.99
C GLN A 13 -12.73 -4.22 3.44
N LYS A 14 -12.64 -5.47 3.90
CA LYS A 14 -12.90 -5.84 5.31
C LYS A 14 -11.93 -5.15 6.27
N ALA A 15 -10.69 -4.95 5.85
CA ALA A 15 -9.69 -4.23 6.63
C ALA A 15 -9.85 -2.71 6.57
N GLY A 16 -10.77 -2.17 5.76
CA GLY A 16 -10.94 -0.73 5.54
C GLY A 16 -9.86 -0.13 4.65
N VAL A 17 -9.39 -0.88 3.66
CA VAL A 17 -8.37 -0.50 2.69
C VAL A 17 -8.97 -0.54 1.30
N ASP A 18 -8.89 0.59 0.59
CA ASP A 18 -9.32 0.69 -0.80
C ASP A 18 -8.10 0.57 -1.72
N ILE A 19 -8.17 -0.33 -2.70
CA ILE A 19 -7.12 -0.45 -3.72
C ILE A 19 -7.42 0.57 -4.81
N VAL A 20 -6.64 1.65 -4.85
CA VAL A 20 -6.84 2.75 -5.81
C VAL A 20 -6.12 2.50 -7.14
N ALA A 21 -5.05 1.70 -7.15
CA ALA A 21 -4.38 1.28 -8.37
C ALA A 21 -3.64 -0.06 -8.24
N GLY A 22 -3.55 -0.79 -9.35
CA GLY A 22 -2.91 -2.11 -9.42
C GLY A 22 -3.86 -3.27 -9.14
N PRO A 23 -3.36 -4.47 -8.79
CA PRO A 23 -1.94 -4.79 -8.63
C PRO A 23 -1.18 -4.79 -9.97
N PHE A 24 0.00 -4.18 -9.99
CA PHE A 24 0.94 -4.23 -11.10
C PHE A 24 1.99 -5.30 -10.82
N VAL A 25 2.22 -6.19 -11.79
CA VAL A 25 3.21 -7.27 -11.68
C VAL A 25 4.34 -6.98 -12.65
N ASN A 26 5.59 -7.13 -12.21
CA ASN A 26 6.77 -6.97 -13.06
C ASN A 26 7.55 -8.29 -13.23
N ARG A 27 8.58 -8.28 -14.08
CA ARG A 27 9.46 -9.45 -14.31
C ARG A 27 10.43 -9.73 -13.15
N GLU A 28 10.50 -8.85 -12.16
CA GLU A 28 11.35 -8.97 -10.97
C GLU A 28 10.59 -9.59 -9.79
N HIS A 29 9.49 -10.28 -10.05
CA HIS A 29 8.64 -10.90 -9.02
C HIS A 29 8.16 -9.93 -7.95
N THR A 30 7.99 -8.65 -8.31
CA THR A 30 7.45 -7.61 -7.43
C THR A 30 6.03 -7.27 -7.85
N ILE A 31 5.16 -7.16 -6.84
CA ILE A 31 3.80 -6.65 -7.00
C ILE A 31 3.73 -5.28 -6.36
N VAL A 32 3.23 -4.30 -7.10
CA VAL A 32 2.98 -2.94 -6.61
C VAL A 32 1.49 -2.67 -6.64
N ALA A 33 0.94 -2.20 -5.53
CA ALA A 33 -0.42 -1.69 -5.44
C ALA A 33 -0.40 -0.36 -4.72
N VAL A 34 -1.24 0.57 -5.17
CA VAL A 34 -1.50 1.81 -4.45
C VAL A 34 -2.81 1.61 -3.71
N VAL A 35 -2.78 1.88 -2.41
CA VAL A 35 -3.94 1.71 -1.53
C VAL A 35 -4.21 2.99 -0.77
N GLN A 36 -5.47 3.21 -0.43
CA GLN A 36 -5.94 4.29 0.41
C GLN A 36 -6.59 3.71 1.66
N SER A 37 -6.39 4.37 2.79
CA SER A 37 -7.01 4.03 4.07
C SER A 37 -6.99 5.25 4.98
N ASP A 38 -8.00 5.39 5.82
CA ASP A 38 -8.06 6.45 6.84
C ASP A 38 -6.97 6.32 7.91
N LYS A 39 -6.48 5.09 8.13
CA LYS A 39 -5.51 4.75 9.17
C LYS A 39 -4.46 3.77 8.66
N VAL A 40 -3.21 3.96 9.04
CA VAL A 40 -2.10 3.07 8.66
C VAL A 40 -2.28 1.67 9.22
N GLU A 41 -2.89 1.54 10.40
CA GLU A 41 -3.12 0.26 11.08
C GLU A 41 -4.04 -0.68 10.28
N ASN A 42 -4.95 -0.11 9.48
CA ASN A 42 -5.80 -0.89 8.57
C ASN A 42 -4.97 -1.57 7.48
N VAL A 43 -3.94 -0.89 6.97
CA VAL A 43 -3.01 -1.44 5.97
C VAL A 43 -2.20 -2.58 6.58
N ASP A 44 -1.70 -2.40 7.81
CA ASP A 44 -0.99 -3.48 8.52
C ASP A 44 -1.89 -4.70 8.73
N ARG A 45 -3.12 -4.49 9.22
CA ARG A 45 -4.12 -5.56 9.37
C ARG A 45 -4.38 -6.29 8.05
N PHE A 46 -4.59 -5.55 6.96
CA PHE A 46 -4.77 -6.14 5.64
C PHE A 46 -3.59 -7.04 5.25
N LEU A 47 -2.35 -6.57 5.41
CA LEU A 47 -1.15 -7.34 5.07
C LEU A 47 -1.04 -8.63 5.90
N MET A 48 -1.38 -8.56 7.19
CA MET A 48 -1.33 -9.70 8.11
C MET A 48 -2.43 -10.73 7.81
N GLU A 49 -3.67 -10.28 7.57
CA GLU A 49 -4.80 -11.16 7.22
C GLU A 49 -4.59 -11.84 5.86
N ALA A 50 -4.04 -11.11 4.90
CA ALA A 50 -3.62 -11.65 3.60
C ALA A 50 -2.34 -12.53 3.70
N ARG A 51 -1.69 -12.55 4.87
CA ARG A 51 -0.45 -13.30 5.17
C ARG A 51 0.69 -12.96 4.21
N LEU A 52 0.70 -11.76 3.64
CA LEU A 52 1.70 -11.36 2.65
C LEU A 52 3.13 -11.35 3.21
N PRO A 53 3.39 -10.85 4.44
CA PRO A 53 4.73 -10.88 5.02
C PRO A 53 5.28 -12.27 5.32
N GLN A 54 4.42 -13.31 5.41
CA GLN A 54 4.86 -14.68 5.72
C GLN A 54 5.61 -15.32 4.54
N TRP A 55 5.31 -14.86 3.31
CA TRP A 55 5.84 -15.46 2.08
C TRP A 55 6.61 -14.46 1.22
N ASN A 56 6.53 -13.17 1.54
CA ASN A 56 7.09 -12.09 0.73
C ASN A 56 7.80 -11.05 1.59
N ARG A 57 8.75 -10.34 0.98
CA ARG A 57 9.22 -9.07 1.52
C ARG A 57 8.20 -7.99 1.18
N VAL A 58 7.59 -7.39 2.19
CA VAL A 58 6.63 -6.29 2.03
C VAL A 58 7.30 -4.97 2.36
N ARG A 59 7.08 -3.94 1.54
CA ARG A 59 7.51 -2.57 1.78
C ARG A 59 6.30 -1.65 1.62
N VAL A 60 6.00 -0.90 2.68
CA VAL A 60 4.94 0.12 2.68
C VAL A 60 5.61 1.49 2.58
N LEU A 61 5.12 2.31 1.66
CA LEU A 61 5.60 3.68 1.44
C LEU A 61 4.44 4.65 1.66
N PRO A 62 4.33 5.27 2.86
CA PRO A 62 3.41 6.37 3.06
C PRO A 62 3.70 7.44 2.01
N SER A 63 2.67 7.83 1.27
CA SER A 63 2.80 8.71 0.12
C SER A 63 1.81 9.85 0.27
N LEU A 64 2.25 11.04 -0.12
CA LEU A 64 1.42 12.24 -0.20
C LEU A 64 0.95 12.45 -1.65
N THR A 65 -0.08 13.27 -1.83
CA THR A 65 -0.37 13.83 -3.16
C THR A 65 0.79 14.71 -3.63
N MET A 66 0.86 14.98 -4.93
CA MET A 66 1.89 15.85 -5.48
C MET A 66 1.76 17.27 -4.91
N GLU A 67 0.52 17.75 -4.76
CA GLU A 67 0.18 19.05 -4.23
C GLU A 67 0.67 19.20 -2.77
N GLU A 68 0.37 18.20 -1.92
CA GLU A 68 0.84 18.17 -0.52
C GLU A 68 2.36 18.07 -0.44
N GLY A 69 2.98 17.20 -1.24
CA GLY A 69 4.43 17.05 -1.26
C GLY A 69 5.15 18.34 -1.69
N LEU A 70 4.60 19.08 -2.66
CA LEU A 70 5.13 20.37 -3.07
C LEU A 70 4.97 21.44 -1.99
N ALA A 71 3.81 21.48 -1.31
CA ALA A 71 3.59 22.37 -0.18
C ALA A 71 4.58 22.10 0.96
N ASP A 72 4.82 20.83 1.28
CA ASP A 72 5.80 20.42 2.29
C ASP A 72 7.21 20.86 1.90
N ILE A 73 7.62 20.62 0.65
CA ILE A 73 8.94 21.04 0.16
C ILE A 73 9.11 22.56 0.25
N GLN A 74 8.08 23.34 -0.10
CA GLN A 74 8.11 24.80 -0.03
C GLN A 74 8.12 25.34 1.40
N ALA A 75 7.45 24.65 2.33
CA ALA A 75 7.39 25.03 3.73
C ALA A 75 8.71 24.79 4.48
N HIS A 76 9.54 23.87 3.98
CA HIS A 76 10.86 23.60 4.56
C HIS A 76 11.92 24.52 3.95
N THR A 77 12.71 25.17 4.79
CA THR A 77 13.84 26.00 4.36
C THR A 77 14.81 25.16 3.53
N SER A 78 15.11 25.62 2.30
CA SER A 78 16.18 25.06 1.46
C SER A 78 17.48 25.02 2.27
N ILE A 79 18.06 23.82 2.41
CA ILE A 79 19.36 23.63 3.07
C ILE A 79 20.52 23.91 2.09
N PHE A 80 20.21 24.43 0.90
CA PHE A 80 21.13 24.84 -0.15
C PHE A 80 20.83 26.27 -0.59
#